data_AF-A0A9D1FSR1-F1
#
_entry.id   AF-A0A9D1FSR1-F1
#
_cell.length_a   1.000
_cell.length_b   1.000
_cell.length_c   1.000
_cell.angle_alpha   90.00
_cell.angle_beta   90.00
_cell.angle_gamma   90.00
#
_symmetry.space_group_name_H-M   'P 1'
#
loop_
_entity.id
_entity.type
_entity.pdbx_description
1 polymer ?
#
loop_
_entity_poly.entity_id
_entity_poly.type
_entity_poly.pdbx_seq_one_letter_code
_entity_poly.pdbx_strand_id
1 'polypeptide(L)'
;MKGILYKDLLLAWKNMKHLLLAFAFFALALVSQSPQSRAMMVGMYLCLVGVLTPLYTFSYDRAARWDVYARSLPLKRWQIVLSKYLLGVLFFACGLGLGGCLAVVVGFGSTAAQAGQLFASLAGMILVGLLILSIELPVFYRFGPEKARLIIILVIFMLASLLGASISFRETEGIDLLLFVLNQSPVLPFLFAGLIVFIGIGSFFLSVRIYSKRGE
;
A
#
# COMPACT_ATOMS: atom_id res chain seq x y z
N MET A 1 -7.24 20.01 -10.54
CA MET A 1 -6.93 18.66 -10.01
C MET A 1 -6.01 17.86 -10.92
N LYS A 2 -6.31 17.71 -12.22
CA LYS A 2 -5.49 16.93 -13.17
C LYS A 2 -3.98 17.27 -13.14
N GLY A 3 -3.63 18.56 -13.02
CA GLY A 3 -2.23 19.00 -12.94
C GLY A 3 -1.46 18.52 -11.70
N ILE A 4 -2.11 18.37 -10.54
CA ILE A 4 -1.45 17.87 -9.32
C ILE A 4 -1.19 16.37 -9.47
N LEU A 5 -2.18 15.63 -9.96
CA LEU A 5 -2.04 14.20 -10.20
C LEU A 5 -0.95 13.94 -11.24
N TYR A 6 -0.89 14.74 -12.30
CA TYR A 6 0.14 14.65 -13.33
C TYR A 6 1.54 14.94 -12.78
N LYS A 7 1.68 15.97 -11.93
CA LYS A 7 2.94 16.25 -11.20
C LYS A 7 3.38 15.03 -10.38
N ASP A 8 2.47 14.47 -9.59
CA ASP A 8 2.81 13.36 -8.71
C ASP A 8 3.13 12.06 -9.50
N LEU A 9 2.42 11.82 -10.62
CA LEU A 9 2.71 10.74 -11.58
C LEU A 9 4.07 10.91 -12.25
N LEU A 10 4.41 12.12 -12.70
CA LEU A 10 5.72 12.40 -13.29
C LEU A 10 6.85 12.17 -12.28
N LEU A 11 6.63 12.53 -11.02
CA LEU A 11 7.61 12.28 -9.98
C LEU A 11 7.76 10.77 -9.71
N ALA A 12 6.65 10.04 -9.68
CA ALA A 12 6.69 8.58 -9.57
C ALA A 12 7.40 7.94 -10.78
N TRP A 13 7.16 8.45 -11.99
CA TRP A 13 7.86 8.03 -13.21
C TRP A 13 9.36 8.31 -13.14
N LYS A 14 9.78 9.47 -12.63
CA LYS A 14 11.21 9.76 -12.42
C LYS A 14 11.87 8.78 -11.45
N ASN A 15 11.11 8.29 -10.47
CA ASN A 15 11.56 7.29 -9.50
C ASN A 15 11.38 5.84 -9.99
N MET A 16 10.71 5.60 -11.12
CA MET A 16 10.47 4.25 -11.67
C MET A 16 11.77 3.47 -11.89
N LYS A 17 12.88 4.13 -12.26
CA LYS A 17 14.15 3.43 -12.45
C LYS A 17 14.64 2.70 -11.19
N HIS A 18 14.47 3.30 -10.01
CA HIS A 18 14.85 2.69 -8.75
C HIS A 18 13.86 1.58 -8.36
N LEU A 19 12.57 1.80 -8.63
CA LEU A 19 11.53 0.80 -8.43
C LEU A 19 11.79 -0.44 -9.33
N LEU A 20 12.06 -0.25 -10.62
CA LEU A 20 12.37 -1.31 -11.58
C LEU A 20 13.65 -2.07 -11.20
N LEU A 21 14.70 -1.36 -10.74
CA LEU A 21 15.92 -2.02 -10.27
C LEU A 21 15.65 -2.89 -9.04
N ALA A 22 14.85 -2.40 -8.08
CA ALA A 22 14.42 -3.18 -6.93
C ALA A 22 13.54 -4.38 -7.36
N PHE A 23 12.67 -4.20 -8.36
CA PHE A 23 11.87 -5.29 -8.93
C PHE A 23 12.74 -6.35 -9.56
N ALA A 24 13.79 -5.97 -10.31
CA ALA A 24 14.71 -6.92 -10.93
C ALA A 24 15.43 -7.79 -9.88
N PHE A 25 15.89 -7.17 -8.78
CA PHE A 25 16.46 -7.92 -7.65
C PHE A 25 15.44 -8.87 -7.02
N PHE A 26 14.20 -8.41 -6.80
CA PHE A 26 13.12 -9.25 -6.31
C PHE A 26 12.85 -10.42 -7.28
N ALA A 27 12.75 -10.15 -8.58
CA ALA A 27 12.47 -11.13 -9.60
C ALA A 27 13.55 -12.23 -9.67
N LEU A 28 14.82 -11.88 -9.50
CA LEU A 28 15.92 -12.85 -9.38
C LEU A 28 15.72 -13.75 -8.14
N ALA A 29 15.32 -13.18 -7.00
CA ALA A 29 15.03 -13.93 -5.79
C ALA A 29 13.79 -14.85 -5.93
N LEU A 30 12.86 -14.55 -6.84
CA LEU A 30 11.71 -15.39 -7.12
C LEU A 30 12.07 -16.69 -7.85
N VAL A 31 13.18 -16.73 -8.62
CA VAL A 31 13.51 -17.88 -9.48
C VAL A 31 13.73 -19.16 -8.67
N SER A 32 14.27 -19.05 -7.46
CA SER A 32 14.59 -20.19 -6.58
C SER A 32 13.44 -20.63 -5.67
N GLN A 33 12.29 -19.93 -5.69
CA GLN A 33 11.24 -20.10 -4.70
C GLN A 33 10.05 -20.93 -5.19
N SER A 34 9.33 -21.55 -4.24
CA SER A 34 8.11 -22.30 -4.53
C SER A 34 7.03 -21.42 -5.17
N PRO A 35 6.09 -21.97 -5.96
CA PRO A 35 5.00 -21.19 -6.57
C PRO A 35 4.23 -20.31 -5.59
N GLN A 36 3.98 -20.83 -4.38
CA GLN A 36 3.23 -20.15 -3.34
C GLN A 36 4.04 -19.00 -2.70
N SER A 37 5.30 -19.26 -2.36
CA SER A 37 6.23 -18.24 -1.85
C SER A 37 6.46 -17.12 -2.87
N ARG A 38 6.48 -17.45 -4.17
CA ARG A 38 6.64 -16.46 -5.24
C ARG A 38 5.49 -15.45 -5.29
N ALA A 39 4.23 -15.89 -5.21
CA ALA A 39 3.10 -14.97 -5.19
C ALA A 39 3.07 -14.08 -3.95
N MET A 40 3.43 -14.62 -2.78
CA MET A 40 3.53 -13.84 -1.54
C MET A 40 4.61 -12.76 -1.66
N MET A 41 5.79 -13.10 -2.20
CA MET A 41 6.87 -12.15 -2.42
C MET A 41 6.51 -11.06 -3.45
N VAL A 42 5.81 -11.42 -4.53
CA VAL A 42 5.30 -10.44 -5.51
C VAL A 42 4.29 -9.50 -4.84
N GLY A 43 3.33 -10.02 -4.07
CA GLY A 43 2.36 -9.23 -3.32
C GLY A 43 3.03 -8.28 -2.31
N MET A 44 4.05 -8.76 -1.60
CA MET A 44 4.85 -7.95 -0.67
C MET A 44 5.57 -6.80 -1.40
N TYR A 45 6.21 -7.09 -2.53
CA TYR A 45 6.87 -6.07 -3.33
C TYR A 45 5.89 -5.00 -3.81
N LEU A 46 4.73 -5.40 -4.34
CA LEU A 46 3.68 -4.47 -4.79
C LEU A 46 3.15 -3.60 -3.64
N CYS A 47 2.96 -4.18 -2.46
CA CYS A 47 2.59 -3.45 -1.26
C CYS A 47 3.65 -2.40 -0.88
N LEU A 48 4.92 -2.78 -0.91
CA LEU A 48 6.04 -1.90 -0.64
C LEU A 48 6.11 -0.73 -1.63
N VAL A 49 5.88 -0.97 -2.92
CA VAL A 49 5.80 0.10 -3.93
C VAL A 49 4.64 1.06 -3.64
N GLY A 50 3.44 0.54 -3.32
CA GLY A 50 2.27 1.34 -3.00
C GLY A 50 2.45 2.26 -1.80
N VAL A 51 3.16 1.79 -0.76
CA VAL A 51 3.48 2.53 0.47
C VAL A 51 4.59 3.55 0.24
N LEU A 52 5.68 3.17 -0.44
CA LEU A 52 6.82 4.06 -0.65
C LEU A 52 6.54 5.19 -1.63
N THR A 53 5.63 5.02 -2.59
CA THR A 53 5.39 6.02 -3.63
C THR A 53 4.88 7.35 -3.05
N PRO A 54 3.81 7.38 -2.22
CA PRO A 54 3.39 8.60 -1.52
C PRO A 54 4.52 9.21 -0.69
N LEU A 55 5.31 8.40 0.00
CA LEU A 55 6.41 8.83 0.86
C LEU A 55 7.45 9.65 0.07
N TYR A 56 7.87 9.16 -1.10
CA TYR A 56 8.79 9.91 -1.97
C TYR A 56 8.18 11.22 -2.44
N THR A 57 6.89 11.23 -2.79
CA THR A 57 6.21 12.45 -3.21
C THR A 57 6.13 13.49 -2.09
N PHE A 58 5.85 13.08 -0.85
CA PHE A 58 5.86 13.97 0.31
C PHE A 58 7.26 14.50 0.65
N SER A 59 8.29 13.66 0.56
CA SER A 59 9.68 14.09 0.77
C SER A 59 10.11 15.14 -0.26
N TYR A 60 9.74 14.95 -1.53
CA TYR A 60 10.00 15.93 -2.59
C TYR A 60 9.18 17.21 -2.42
N ASP A 61 7.90 17.11 -2.08
CA ASP A 61 7.04 18.27 -1.84
C ASP A 61 7.59 19.13 -0.69
N ARG A 62 8.15 18.53 0.36
CA ARG A 62 8.82 19.27 1.44
C ARG A 62 10.12 19.93 1.00
N ALA A 63 10.97 19.21 0.26
CA ALA A 63 12.22 19.76 -0.27
C ALA A 63 11.97 20.97 -1.19
N ALA A 64 10.91 20.90 -2.01
CA ALA A 64 10.51 21.97 -2.92
C ALA A 64 9.69 23.10 -2.25
N ARG A 65 9.40 23.01 -0.94
CA ARG A 65 8.47 23.90 -0.22
C ARG A 65 7.13 24.08 -0.95
N TRP A 66 6.59 22.97 -1.45
CA TRP A 66 5.34 22.94 -2.22
C TRP A 66 4.17 23.60 -1.49
N ASP A 67 4.15 23.59 -0.15
CA ASP A 67 3.10 24.24 0.67
C ASP A 67 3.00 25.76 0.46
N VAL A 68 4.08 26.44 0.04
CA VAL A 68 4.06 27.86 -0.29
C VAL A 68 3.39 28.08 -1.65
N TYR A 69 3.74 27.26 -2.64
CA TYR A 69 3.17 27.31 -3.99
C TYR A 69 1.72 26.83 -4.04
N ALA A 70 1.36 25.84 -3.22
CA ALA A 70 -0.01 25.33 -3.13
C ALA A 70 -0.99 26.42 -2.65
N ARG A 71 -0.52 27.42 -1.89
CA ARG A 71 -1.33 28.55 -1.40
C ARG A 71 -1.62 29.61 -2.46
N SER A 72 -0.81 29.72 -3.51
CA SER A 72 -1.06 30.66 -4.62
C SER A 72 -1.95 30.08 -5.73
N LEU A 73 -2.20 28.77 -5.69
CA LEU A 73 -3.09 28.08 -6.62
C LEU A 73 -4.55 28.12 -6.12
N PRO A 74 -5.56 28.26 -6.99
CA PRO A 74 -6.97 28.21 -6.63
C PRO A 74 -7.44 26.77 -6.38
N LEU A 75 -6.76 26.06 -5.47
CA LEU A 75 -6.99 24.66 -5.15
C LEU A 75 -7.64 24.53 -3.77
N LYS A 76 -8.69 23.71 -3.68
CA LYS A 76 -9.30 23.41 -2.39
C LYS A 76 -8.41 22.42 -1.63
N ARG A 77 -8.27 22.60 -0.32
CA ARG A 77 -7.44 21.77 0.58
C ARG A 77 -7.72 20.26 0.45
N TRP A 78 -8.98 19.88 0.29
CA TRP A 78 -9.38 18.47 0.08
C TRP A 78 -8.88 17.87 -1.24
N GLN A 79 -8.64 18.68 -2.28
CA GLN A 79 -8.17 18.20 -3.58
C GLN A 79 -6.71 17.77 -3.54
N ILE A 80 -5.91 18.40 -2.67
CA ILE A 80 -4.51 18.05 -2.42
C ILE A 80 -4.43 16.72 -1.66
N VAL A 81 -5.33 16.52 -0.68
CA VAL A 81 -5.44 15.25 0.03
C VAL A 81 -5.89 14.15 -0.92
N LEU A 82 -6.95 14.40 -1.69
CA LEU A 82 -7.47 13.42 -2.63
C LEU A 82 -6.45 12.98 -3.67
N SER A 83 -5.58 13.86 -4.18
CA SER A 83 -4.59 13.47 -5.18
C SER A 83 -3.59 12.43 -4.64
N LYS A 84 -3.20 12.52 -3.37
CA LYS A 84 -2.28 11.57 -2.73
C LYS A 84 -2.95 10.21 -2.49
N TYR A 85 -4.20 10.22 -2.02
CA TYR A 85 -4.99 8.99 -1.87
C TYR A 85 -5.20 8.31 -3.23
N LEU A 86 -5.57 9.07 -4.26
CA LEU A 86 -5.81 8.55 -5.60
C LEU A 86 -4.55 7.95 -6.21
N LEU A 87 -3.39 8.57 -5.97
CA LEU A 87 -2.11 8.04 -6.42
C LEU A 87 -1.78 6.71 -5.75
N GLY A 88 -1.95 6.62 -4.43
CA GLY A 88 -1.79 5.37 -3.70
C GLY A 88 -2.67 4.24 -4.25
N VAL A 89 -3.96 4.51 -4.37
CA VAL A 89 -4.94 3.55 -4.91
C VAL A 89 -4.63 3.17 -6.35
N LEU A 90 -4.20 4.12 -7.18
CA LEU A 90 -3.79 3.85 -8.57
C LEU A 90 -2.60 2.88 -8.62
N PHE A 91 -1.59 3.08 -7.78
CA PHE A 91 -0.44 2.18 -7.69
C PHE A 91 -0.83 0.78 -7.20
N PHE A 92 -1.72 0.69 -6.21
CA PHE A 92 -2.28 -0.60 -5.79
C PHE A 92 -3.10 -1.28 -6.89
N ALA A 93 -3.89 -0.53 -7.67
CA ALA A 93 -4.66 -1.07 -8.79
C ALA A 93 -3.74 -1.56 -9.94
N CYS A 94 -2.72 -0.79 -10.29
CA CYS A 94 -1.69 -1.22 -11.25
C CYS A 94 -0.95 -2.46 -10.73
N GLY A 95 -0.63 -2.50 -9.44
CA GLY A 95 -0.03 -3.67 -8.81
C GLY A 95 -0.92 -4.90 -8.89
N LEU A 96 -2.23 -4.76 -8.64
CA LEU A 96 -3.20 -5.85 -8.78
C LEU A 96 -3.21 -6.39 -10.22
N GLY A 97 -3.23 -5.50 -11.21
CA GLY A 97 -3.18 -5.89 -12.63
C GLY A 97 -1.91 -6.65 -12.98
N LEU A 98 -0.74 -6.11 -12.61
CA LEU A 98 0.56 -6.74 -12.88
C LEU A 98 0.74 -8.06 -12.14
N GLY A 99 0.40 -8.10 -10.84
CA GLY A 99 0.43 -9.30 -10.02
C GLY A 99 -0.54 -10.37 -10.52
N GLY A 100 -1.74 -9.97 -10.94
CA GLY A 100 -2.72 -10.86 -11.56
C GLY A 100 -2.22 -11.45 -12.88
N CYS A 101 -1.65 -10.64 -13.77
CA CYS A 101 -1.03 -11.12 -15.01
C CYS A 101 0.10 -12.13 -14.73
N LEU A 102 0.97 -11.84 -13.77
CA LEU A 102 2.03 -12.76 -13.36
C LEU A 102 1.46 -14.07 -12.77
N ALA A 103 0.43 -13.98 -11.94
CA ALA A 103 -0.24 -15.15 -11.37
C ALA A 103 -0.87 -16.03 -12.45
N VAL A 104 -1.47 -15.43 -13.49
CA VAL A 104 -1.99 -16.16 -14.65
C VAL A 104 -0.86 -16.84 -15.43
N VAL A 105 0.23 -16.11 -15.73
CA VAL A 105 1.40 -16.65 -16.46
C VAL A 105 2.03 -17.84 -15.73
N VAL A 106 2.23 -17.72 -14.41
CA VAL A 106 2.74 -18.81 -13.56
C VAL A 106 1.69 -19.92 -13.41
N GLY A 107 0.41 -19.55 -13.42
CA GLY A 107 -0.73 -20.42 -13.19
C GLY A 107 -1.05 -21.36 -14.35
N PHE A 108 -0.62 -21.07 -15.59
CA PHE A 108 -0.85 -21.91 -16.78
C PHE A 108 -0.33 -23.35 -16.65
N GLY A 109 0.60 -23.63 -15.72
CA GLY A 109 1.08 -24.98 -15.39
C GLY A 109 0.57 -25.56 -14.07
N SER A 110 -0.36 -24.88 -13.38
CA SER A 110 -0.80 -25.22 -12.02
C SER A 110 -2.26 -25.66 -11.96
N THR A 111 -2.64 -26.35 -10.87
CA THR A 111 -4.03 -26.77 -10.65
C THR A 111 -4.94 -25.56 -10.34
N ALA A 112 -6.24 -25.66 -10.64
CA ALA A 112 -7.20 -24.58 -10.36
C ALA A 112 -7.23 -24.15 -8.88
N ALA A 113 -6.98 -25.10 -7.96
CA ALA A 113 -6.88 -24.82 -6.53
C ALA A 113 -5.65 -23.95 -6.18
N GLN A 114 -4.51 -24.22 -6.80
CA GLN A 114 -3.30 -23.42 -6.63
C GLN A 114 -3.49 -22.01 -7.20
N ALA A 115 -4.07 -21.88 -8.38
CA ALA A 115 -4.38 -20.57 -8.96
C ALA A 115 -5.26 -19.73 -8.03
N GLY A 116 -6.32 -20.33 -7.45
CA GLY A 116 -7.20 -19.65 -6.48
C GLY A 116 -6.46 -19.14 -5.24
N GLN A 117 -5.53 -19.93 -4.69
CA GLN A 117 -4.70 -19.51 -3.55
C GLN A 117 -3.74 -18.37 -3.89
N LEU A 118 -3.19 -18.32 -5.10
CA LEU A 118 -2.33 -17.21 -5.55
C LEU A 118 -3.12 -15.91 -5.65
N PHE A 119 -4.35 -15.94 -6.20
CA PHE A 119 -5.20 -14.75 -6.24
C PHE A 119 -5.63 -14.29 -4.84
N ALA A 120 -5.97 -15.23 -3.95
CA ALA A 120 -6.34 -14.90 -2.57
C ALA A 120 -5.18 -14.25 -1.80
N SER A 121 -3.96 -14.77 -1.93
CA SER A 121 -2.78 -14.19 -1.27
C SER A 121 -2.44 -12.80 -1.82
N LEU A 122 -2.49 -12.59 -3.14
CA LEU A 122 -2.32 -11.27 -3.75
C LEU A 122 -3.37 -10.26 -3.27
N ALA A 123 -4.65 -10.67 -3.22
CA ALA A 123 -5.73 -9.81 -2.73
C ALA A 123 -5.53 -9.44 -1.25
N GLY A 124 -5.12 -10.41 -0.41
CA GLY A 124 -4.80 -10.18 1.00
C GLY A 124 -3.68 -9.16 1.20
N MET A 125 -2.58 -9.27 0.44
CA MET A 125 -1.47 -8.34 0.53
C MET A 125 -1.85 -6.91 0.11
N ILE A 126 -2.70 -6.77 -0.91
CA ILE A 126 -3.18 -5.46 -1.36
C ILE A 126 -4.10 -4.82 -0.30
N LEU A 127 -4.95 -5.62 0.36
CA LEU A 127 -5.79 -5.16 1.47
C LEU A 127 -4.94 -4.64 2.63
N VAL A 128 -3.88 -5.36 3.01
CA VAL A 128 -2.93 -4.92 4.04
C VAL A 128 -2.21 -3.63 3.60
N GLY A 129 -1.80 -3.54 2.33
CA GLY A 129 -1.18 -2.32 1.80
C GLY A 129 -2.10 -1.10 1.82
N LEU A 130 -3.38 -1.27 1.48
CA LEU A 130 -4.38 -0.20 1.56
C LEU A 130 -4.63 0.25 3.01
N LEU A 131 -4.60 -0.68 3.97
CA LEU A 131 -4.65 -0.36 5.40
C LEU A 131 -3.46 0.49 5.81
N ILE A 132 -2.24 0.09 5.44
CA ILE A 132 -1.02 0.84 5.75
C ILE A 132 -1.10 2.23 5.14
N LEU A 133 -1.49 2.35 3.86
CA LEU A 133 -1.63 3.63 3.17
C LEU A 133 -2.67 4.53 3.85
N SER A 134 -3.77 3.95 4.33
CA SER A 134 -4.79 4.66 5.08
C SER A 134 -4.27 5.20 6.41
N ILE A 135 -3.36 4.51 7.10
CA ILE A 135 -2.77 5.01 8.36
C ILE A 135 -1.64 6.00 8.08
N GLU A 136 -0.88 5.79 7.01
CA GLU A 136 0.31 6.53 6.65
C GLU A 136 0.02 7.99 6.25
N LEU A 137 -0.96 8.20 5.37
CA LEU A 137 -1.33 9.53 4.87
C LEU A 137 -1.72 10.54 5.96
N PRO A 138 -2.62 10.25 6.92
CA PRO A 138 -2.96 11.20 7.99
C PRO A 138 -1.76 11.51 8.89
N VAL A 139 -0.88 10.53 9.14
CA VAL A 139 0.34 10.71 9.93
C VAL A 139 1.30 11.67 9.21
N PHE A 140 1.46 11.54 7.88
CA PHE A 140 2.22 12.49 7.08
C PHE A 140 1.69 13.92 7.17
N TYR A 141 0.37 14.09 7.04
CA TYR A 141 -0.25 15.40 7.13
C TYR A 141 -0.10 16.04 8.53
N ARG A 142 -0.11 15.23 9.59
CA ARG A 142 -0.01 15.74 10.97
C ARG A 142 1.42 16.08 11.38
N PHE A 143 2.37 15.17 11.18
CA PHE A 143 3.71 15.27 11.76
C PHE A 143 4.80 15.68 10.74
N GLY A 144 4.47 15.69 9.44
CA GLY A 144 5.45 15.91 8.37
C GLY A 144 6.34 14.67 8.13
N PRO A 145 7.09 14.63 7.01
CA PRO A 145 7.67 13.40 6.49
C PRO A 145 8.81 12.79 7.33
N GLU A 146 9.55 13.57 8.11
CA GLU A 146 10.63 13.03 8.95
C GLU A 146 10.08 12.29 10.17
N LYS A 147 9.19 12.95 10.93
CA LYS A 147 8.56 12.35 12.11
C LYS A 147 7.58 11.25 11.71
N ALA A 148 6.86 11.42 10.62
CA ALA A 148 5.96 10.40 10.09
C ALA A 148 6.71 9.12 9.74
N ARG A 149 7.90 9.20 9.13
CA ARG A 149 8.71 8.01 8.82
C ARG A 149 9.04 7.19 10.06
N LEU A 150 9.45 7.85 11.15
CA LEU A 150 9.73 7.17 12.42
C LEU A 150 8.47 6.54 13.04
N ILE A 151 7.34 7.25 12.99
CA ILE A 151 6.06 6.74 13.50
C ILE A 151 5.59 5.53 12.68
N ILE A 152 5.71 5.57 11.35
CA ILE A 152 5.33 4.47 10.47
C ILE A 152 6.22 3.25 10.71
N ILE A 153 7.53 3.42 10.86
CA ILE A 153 8.45 2.33 11.22
C ILE A 153 8.02 1.71 12.55
N LEU A 154 7.73 2.51 13.57
CA LEU A 154 7.23 2.02 14.86
C LEU A 154 5.91 1.25 14.73
N VAL A 155 4.96 1.74 13.93
CA VAL A 155 3.67 1.08 13.70
C VAL A 155 3.88 -0.26 12.99
N ILE A 156 4.74 -0.32 11.97
CA ILE A 156 5.06 -1.56 11.27
C ILE A 156 5.72 -2.56 12.23
N PHE A 157 6.69 -2.12 13.05
CA PHE A 157 7.31 -2.98 14.06
C PHE A 157 6.32 -3.48 15.09
N MET A 158 5.39 -2.63 15.54
CA MET A 158 4.35 -3.02 16.50
C MET A 158 3.38 -4.04 15.88
N LEU A 159 2.93 -3.82 14.65
CA LEU A 159 2.08 -4.76 13.92
C LEU A 159 2.81 -6.09 13.67
N ALA A 160 4.07 -6.05 13.25
CA ALA A 160 4.89 -7.23 13.05
C ALA A 160 5.14 -7.98 14.37
N SER A 161 5.32 -7.27 15.50
CA SER A 161 5.46 -7.87 16.82
C SER A 161 4.16 -8.48 17.34
N LEU A 162 3.01 -7.84 17.12
CA LEU A 162 1.69 -8.39 17.46
C LEU A 162 1.41 -9.68 16.67
N LEU A 163 1.67 -9.65 15.35
CA LEU A 163 1.54 -10.81 14.50
C LEU A 163 2.56 -11.90 14.87
N GLY A 164 3.82 -11.53 15.11
CA GLY A 164 4.91 -12.42 15.54
C GLY A 164 4.67 -13.08 16.91
N ALA A 165 4.11 -12.33 17.86
CA ALA A 165 3.70 -12.87 19.15
C ALA A 165 2.56 -13.87 18.98
N SER A 166 1.60 -13.58 18.09
CA SER A 166 0.51 -14.51 17.74
C SER A 166 1.03 -15.82 17.13
N ILE A 167 2.10 -15.74 16.32
CA ILE A 167 2.80 -16.88 15.71
C ILE A 167 3.54 -17.72 16.77
N SER A 168 4.04 -17.10 17.84
CA SER A 168 4.76 -17.83 18.89
C SER A 168 3.83 -18.71 19.75
N PHE A 169 2.52 -18.45 19.76
CA PHE A 169 1.52 -19.24 20.50
C PHE A 169 0.92 -20.41 19.70
N ARG A 170 1.17 -20.48 18.39
CA ARG A 170 0.57 -21.49 17.50
C ARG A 170 1.54 -21.67 16.34
N GLU A 171 2.10 -22.88 16.13
CA GLU A 171 3.03 -23.21 15.02
C GLU A 171 2.39 -23.06 13.63
N THR A 172 1.98 -21.85 13.30
CA THR A 172 1.28 -21.45 12.10
C THR A 172 1.75 -20.05 11.75
N GLU A 173 2.11 -19.84 10.50
CA GLU A 173 2.47 -18.52 10.02
C GLU A 173 1.26 -17.59 10.24
N GLY A 174 1.48 -16.36 10.74
CA GLY A 174 0.36 -15.48 11.14
C GLY A 174 -0.56 -15.12 9.98
N ILE A 175 -0.04 -15.26 8.76
CA ILE A 175 -0.78 -15.15 7.50
C ILE A 175 -1.71 -16.35 7.30
N ASP A 176 -1.31 -17.57 7.66
CA ASP A 176 -2.16 -18.75 7.62
C ASP A 176 -3.31 -18.65 8.62
N LEU A 177 -3.11 -18.01 9.76
CA LEU A 177 -4.16 -17.77 10.75
C LEU A 177 -5.19 -16.75 10.22
N LEU A 178 -4.72 -15.68 9.57
CA LEU A 178 -5.58 -14.74 8.86
C LEU A 178 -6.32 -15.41 7.69
N LEU A 179 -5.63 -16.19 6.87
CA LEU A 179 -6.23 -16.93 5.76
C LEU A 179 -7.20 -18.00 6.26
N PHE A 180 -6.93 -18.65 7.39
CA PHE A 180 -7.83 -19.62 8.03
C PHE A 180 -9.12 -18.95 8.52
N VAL A 181 -9.01 -17.80 9.19
CA VAL A 181 -10.17 -17.03 9.65
C VAL A 181 -10.97 -16.48 8.46
N LEU A 182 -10.29 -16.00 7.42
CA LEU A 182 -10.95 -15.47 6.22
C LEU A 182 -11.55 -16.58 5.33
N ASN A 183 -10.99 -17.79 5.33
CA ASN A 183 -11.47 -18.93 4.56
C ASN A 183 -12.54 -19.76 5.31
N GLN A 184 -12.79 -19.46 6.59
CA GLN A 184 -13.84 -20.12 7.38
C GLN A 184 -15.25 -19.88 6.81
N SER A 185 -15.47 -18.73 6.16
CA SER A 185 -16.72 -18.47 5.44
C SER A 185 -16.46 -17.56 4.23
N PRO A 186 -17.21 -17.72 3.12
CA PRO A 186 -17.03 -16.90 1.93
C PRO A 186 -17.39 -15.41 2.17
N VAL A 187 -18.05 -15.07 3.29
CA VAL A 187 -18.53 -13.70 3.59
C VAL A 187 -17.46 -12.87 4.34
N LEU A 188 -16.60 -13.50 5.13
CA LEU A 188 -15.60 -12.82 5.96
C LEU A 188 -14.58 -11.98 5.16
N PRO A 189 -14.06 -12.40 4.00
CA PRO A 189 -13.18 -11.57 3.18
C PRO A 189 -13.85 -10.28 2.70
N PHE A 190 -15.14 -10.33 2.35
CA PHE A 190 -15.89 -9.16 1.91
C PHE A 190 -16.15 -8.18 3.06
N LEU A 191 -16.47 -8.69 4.25
CA LEU A 191 -16.62 -7.85 5.45
C LEU A 191 -15.31 -7.17 5.83
N PHE A 192 -14.19 -7.90 5.77
CA PHE A 192 -12.88 -7.36 6.06
C PHE A 192 -12.47 -6.29 5.05
N ALA A 193 -12.69 -6.53 3.75
CA ALA A 193 -12.49 -5.53 2.70
C ALA A 193 -13.38 -4.30 2.91
N GLY A 194 -14.65 -4.48 3.28
CA GLY A 194 -15.57 -3.39 3.60
C GLY A 194 -15.10 -2.55 4.79
N LEU A 195 -14.58 -3.17 5.84
CA LEU A 195 -14.01 -2.50 7.00
C LEU A 195 -12.76 -1.69 6.63
N ILE A 196 -11.91 -2.20 5.74
CA ILE A 196 -10.73 -1.48 5.24
C ILE A 196 -11.15 -0.25 4.44
N VAL A 197 -12.15 -0.38 3.57
CA VAL A 197 -12.70 0.76 2.83
C VAL A 197 -13.29 1.80 3.78
N PHE A 198 -14.01 1.36 4.82
CA PHE A 198 -14.55 2.25 5.85
C PHE A 198 -13.44 3.01 6.61
N ILE A 199 -12.36 2.31 7.00
CA ILE A 199 -11.18 2.93 7.61
C ILE A 199 -10.51 3.91 6.64
N GLY A 200 -10.41 3.57 5.35
CA GLY A 200 -9.85 4.46 4.33
C GLY A 200 -10.66 5.75 4.17
N ILE A 201 -12.00 5.64 4.16
CA ILE A 201 -12.91 6.79 4.11
C ILE A 201 -12.75 7.65 5.38
N GLY A 202 -12.74 7.03 6.56
CA GLY A 202 -12.52 7.72 7.83
C GLY A 202 -11.17 8.43 7.88
N SER A 203 -10.14 7.77 7.37
CA SER A 203 -8.79 8.33 7.29
C SER A 203 -8.71 9.51 6.32
N PHE A 204 -9.42 9.45 5.19
CA PHE A 204 -9.53 10.57 4.26
C PHE A 204 -10.13 11.80 4.95
N PHE A 205 -11.26 11.65 5.65
CA PHE A 205 -11.88 12.76 6.39
C PHE A 205 -10.97 13.31 7.49
N LEU A 206 -10.29 12.43 8.23
CA LEU A 206 -9.31 12.83 9.24
C LEU A 206 -8.15 13.61 8.61
N SER A 207 -7.63 13.14 7.48
CA SER A 207 -6.55 13.79 6.72
C SER A 207 -6.96 15.17 6.24
N VAL A 208 -8.17 15.32 5.71
CA VAL A 208 -8.73 16.61 5.28
C VAL A 208 -8.86 17.56 6.48
N ARG A 209 -9.36 17.08 7.62
CA ARG A 209 -9.53 17.89 8.84
C ARG A 209 -8.21 18.35 9.45
N ILE A 210 -7.18 17.50 9.42
CA ILE A 210 -5.84 17.84 9.91
C ILE A 210 -5.20 18.88 8.97
N TYR A 211 -5.30 18.67 7.66
CA TYR A 211 -4.72 19.59 6.68
C TYR A 211 -5.46 20.95 6.67
N SER A 212 -6.77 20.97 6.90
CA SER A 212 -7.54 22.22 6.99
C SER A 212 -7.19 23.06 8.22
N LYS A 213 -6.75 22.46 9.33
CA LYS A 213 -6.34 23.19 10.54
C LYS A 213 -4.93 23.79 10.48
N ARG A 214 -4.14 23.46 9.46
CA ARG A 214 -2.73 23.89 9.34
C ARG A 214 -2.53 25.23 8.63
N GLY A 215 -3.61 25.82 8.11
CA GLY A 215 -3.59 27.09 7.39
C GLY A 215 -4.56 28.12 7.96
N GLU A 216 -4.86 27.98 9.26
CA GLU A 216 -5.24 29.09 10.16
C GLU A 216 -3.99 29.40 11.01
#